data_AF-A0AAI9W3V8-F1
#
_entry.id   AF-A0AAI9W3V8-F1
#
_cell.length_a   1.000
_cell.length_b   1.000
_cell.length_c   1.000
_cell.angle_alpha   90.00
_cell.angle_beta   90.00
_cell.angle_gamma   90.00
#
_symmetry.space_group_name_H-M   'P 1'
#
loop_
_entity.id
_entity.type
_entity.pdbx_description
1 polymer ?
#
loop_
_entity_poly.entity_id
_entity_poly.type
_entity_poly.pdbx_seq_one_letter_code
_entity_poly.pdbx_strand_id
1 'polypeptide(L)'
;IPGAMMSFDGTASTDLDGDVVTWFWTVNGVSLSGPVIDVLLPGGVHTVALTVIDDLGDSDILENEVILGSVNSVSELTASLEGSTVILTWNGASSEYRVYSSTSPITTVVGLTALDAMPAWGDPVPLDMIPVGVTSDNSWSGTAPAATVLYYVVTTMVDGHEVVWVSGANMVSVNATTAAESVDTDPTGSPKFLALPIAALMMILGAAAIGIILVESRRRSM
;
A
#
# COMPACT_ATOMS: atom_id res chain seq x y z
N ILE A 1 -9.25 18.45 -5.42
CA ILE A 1 -8.13 17.97 -6.28
C ILE A 1 -8.59 16.71 -6.99
N PRO A 2 -8.49 16.61 -8.32
CA PRO A 2 -8.96 15.44 -9.06
C PRO A 2 -8.29 14.17 -8.53
N GLY A 3 -9.10 13.15 -8.24
CA GLY A 3 -8.64 11.87 -7.70
C GLY A 3 -8.25 11.88 -6.22
N ALA A 4 -8.47 12.97 -5.50
CA ALA A 4 -8.44 13.01 -4.04
C ALA A 4 -9.87 12.96 -3.48
N MET A 5 -10.02 12.58 -2.21
CA MET A 5 -11.33 12.63 -1.54
C MET A 5 -11.87 14.06 -1.51
N MET A 6 -13.14 14.20 -1.87
CA MET A 6 -13.87 15.46 -1.94
C MET A 6 -15.10 15.39 -1.04
N SER A 7 -15.35 16.45 -0.28
CA SER A 7 -16.51 16.55 0.58
C SER A 7 -17.50 17.56 0.01
N PHE A 8 -18.78 17.17 -0.08
CA PHE A 8 -19.88 18.09 -0.37
C PHE A 8 -20.73 18.26 0.89
N ASP A 9 -21.02 19.51 1.23
CA ASP A 9 -21.66 19.90 2.47
C ASP A 9 -22.95 20.67 2.18
N GLY A 10 -24.08 20.12 2.65
CA GLY A 10 -25.42 20.68 2.52
C GLY A 10 -25.95 21.29 3.82
N THR A 11 -25.15 21.31 4.89
CA THR A 11 -25.58 21.81 6.22
C THR A 11 -25.91 23.30 6.24
N ALA A 12 -25.45 24.06 5.25
CA ALA A 12 -25.77 25.47 5.09
C ALA A 12 -27.17 25.72 4.48
N SER A 13 -27.92 24.66 4.15
CA SER A 13 -29.29 24.78 3.67
C SER A 13 -30.20 25.29 4.80
N THR A 14 -31.14 26.17 4.45
CA THR A 14 -32.03 26.81 5.41
C THR A 14 -33.45 26.82 4.90
N ASP A 15 -34.39 26.66 5.82
CA ASP A 15 -35.81 26.89 5.57
C ASP A 15 -36.30 28.10 6.39
N LEU A 16 -37.26 28.87 5.86
CA LEU A 16 -37.74 30.12 6.46
C LEU A 16 -38.79 29.90 7.53
N ASP A 17 -39.57 28.82 7.43
CA ASP A 17 -40.68 28.49 8.34
C ASP A 17 -40.55 27.12 9.04
N GLY A 18 -39.44 26.42 8.84
CA GLY A 18 -39.13 25.14 9.48
C GLY A 18 -37.63 24.81 9.54
N ASP A 19 -37.33 23.53 9.70
CA ASP A 19 -35.98 22.97 9.75
C ASP A 19 -35.74 22.01 8.58
N VAL A 20 -34.56 22.09 7.95
CA VAL A 20 -34.14 21.06 6.98
C VAL A 20 -33.78 19.78 7.74
N VAL A 21 -34.45 18.67 7.42
CA VAL A 21 -34.28 17.39 8.14
C VAL A 21 -33.68 16.26 7.29
N THR A 22 -33.69 16.40 5.96
CA THR A 22 -33.17 15.37 5.06
C THR A 22 -32.34 15.97 3.92
N TRP A 23 -31.26 15.28 3.55
CA TRP A 23 -30.38 15.62 2.42
C TRP A 23 -30.16 14.38 1.56
N PHE A 24 -30.55 14.49 0.29
CA PHE A 24 -30.27 13.50 -0.75
C PHE A 24 -29.36 14.11 -1.80
N TRP A 25 -28.31 13.39 -2.15
CA TRP A 25 -27.38 13.82 -3.17
C TRP A 25 -27.47 12.91 -4.38
N THR A 26 -27.24 13.48 -5.56
CA THR A 26 -27.00 12.72 -6.79
C THR A 26 -25.69 13.19 -7.41
N VAL A 27 -24.72 12.29 -7.52
CA VAL A 27 -23.41 12.57 -8.11
C VAL A 27 -23.25 11.69 -9.34
N ASN A 28 -23.21 12.27 -10.54
CA ASN A 28 -23.17 11.52 -11.81
C ASN A 28 -24.24 10.42 -11.90
N GLY A 29 -25.46 10.70 -11.43
CA GLY A 29 -26.57 9.74 -11.41
C GLY A 29 -26.55 8.75 -10.24
N VAL A 30 -25.56 8.82 -9.35
CA VAL A 30 -25.45 7.98 -8.16
C VAL A 30 -26.07 8.66 -6.95
N SER A 31 -27.04 8.01 -6.32
CA SER A 31 -27.69 8.54 -5.13
C SER A 31 -26.92 8.28 -3.85
N LEU A 32 -26.88 9.29 -2.99
CA LEU A 32 -26.22 9.34 -1.69
C LEU A 32 -27.14 10.07 -0.71
N SER A 33 -26.89 9.94 0.60
CA SER A 33 -27.70 10.60 1.61
C SER A 33 -26.85 11.06 2.79
N GLY A 34 -27.28 12.15 3.42
CA GLY A 34 -26.61 12.72 4.58
C GLY A 34 -26.29 14.20 4.39
N PRO A 35 -26.16 14.96 5.48
CA PRO A 35 -25.88 16.39 5.41
C PRO A 35 -24.52 16.70 4.77
N VAL A 36 -23.57 15.75 4.88
CA VAL A 36 -22.26 15.80 4.24
C VAL A 36 -22.01 14.46 3.58
N ILE A 37 -21.47 14.46 2.37
CA ILE A 37 -21.04 13.27 1.64
C ILE A 37 -19.59 13.40 1.21
N ASP A 38 -18.87 12.28 1.21
CA ASP A 38 -17.52 12.20 0.67
C ASP A 38 -17.52 11.36 -0.61
N VAL A 39 -16.92 11.87 -1.66
CA VAL A 39 -16.83 11.21 -2.97
C VAL A 39 -15.43 11.34 -3.56
N LEU A 40 -15.17 10.49 -4.56
CA LEU A 40 -13.90 10.46 -5.26
C LEU A 40 -14.11 10.70 -6.75
N LEU A 41 -13.75 11.89 -7.20
CA LEU A 41 -13.99 12.35 -8.57
C LEU A 41 -12.68 12.43 -9.35
N PRO A 42 -12.52 11.71 -10.47
CA PRO A 42 -11.36 11.85 -11.35
C PRO A 42 -11.39 13.19 -12.11
N GLY A 43 -10.49 13.36 -13.08
CA GLY A 43 -10.61 14.46 -14.04
C GLY A 43 -11.81 14.28 -14.94
N GLY A 44 -12.48 15.39 -15.27
CA GLY A 44 -13.70 15.39 -16.09
C GLY A 44 -14.74 16.40 -15.60
N VAL A 45 -15.95 16.29 -16.16
CA VAL A 45 -17.13 17.05 -15.74
C VAL A 45 -18.01 16.13 -14.89
N HIS A 46 -18.44 16.61 -13.73
CA HIS A 46 -19.26 15.88 -12.79
C HIS A 46 -20.51 16.67 -12.45
N THR A 47 -21.68 16.07 -12.62
CA THR A 47 -22.95 16.66 -12.19
C THR A 47 -23.22 16.29 -10.73
N VAL A 48 -23.48 17.29 -9.91
CA VAL A 48 -23.78 17.14 -8.48
C VAL A 48 -25.08 17.87 -8.18
N ALA A 49 -26.07 17.12 -7.69
CA ALA A 49 -27.33 17.66 -7.24
C ALA A 49 -27.54 17.37 -5.76
N LEU A 50 -28.04 18.36 -5.02
CA LEU A 50 -28.52 18.25 -3.64
C LEU A 50 -30.03 18.48 -3.65
N THR A 51 -30.80 17.54 -3.12
CA THR A 51 -32.20 17.70 -2.77
C THR A 51 -32.31 17.75 -1.24
N VAL A 52 -32.95 18.78 -0.71
CA VAL A 52 -33.25 18.91 0.72
C VAL A 52 -34.75 18.75 0.96
N ILE A 53 -35.12 18.23 2.12
CA ILE A 53 -36.51 18.11 2.57
C ILE A 53 -36.62 18.66 4.00
N ASP A 54 -37.60 19.52 4.24
CA ASP A 54 -37.89 20.10 5.56
C ASP A 54 -38.81 19.22 6.42
N ASP A 55 -39.09 19.67 7.64
CA ASP A 55 -39.93 18.98 8.62
C ASP A 55 -41.43 19.02 8.29
N LEU A 56 -41.84 19.83 7.32
CA LEU A 56 -43.19 19.89 6.76
C LEU A 56 -43.36 19.00 5.51
N GLY A 57 -42.25 18.50 4.98
CA GLY A 57 -42.18 17.61 3.84
C GLY A 57 -42.01 18.31 2.49
N ASP A 58 -41.79 19.63 2.48
CA ASP A 58 -41.47 20.38 1.26
C ASP A 58 -40.00 20.17 0.90
N SER A 59 -39.69 20.31 -0.39
CA SER A 59 -38.36 19.99 -0.92
C SER A 59 -37.89 20.99 -1.96
N ASP A 60 -36.58 21.23 -2.00
CA ASP A 60 -35.92 21.99 -3.06
C ASP A 60 -34.67 21.26 -3.57
N ILE A 61 -34.24 21.59 -4.79
CA ILE A 61 -33.09 20.98 -5.46
C ILE A 61 -32.14 22.03 -6.03
N LEU A 62 -30.85 21.83 -5.78
CA LEU A 62 -29.76 22.58 -6.39
C LEU A 62 -28.86 21.63 -7.17
N GLU A 63 -28.63 21.90 -8.45
CA GLU A 63 -27.73 21.14 -9.32
C GLU A 63 -26.62 22.03 -9.88
N ASN A 64 -25.38 21.54 -9.84
CA ASN A 64 -24.19 22.21 -10.37
C ASN A 64 -23.26 21.22 -11.07
N GLU A 65 -22.43 21.75 -11.99
CA GLU A 65 -21.31 21.02 -12.57
C GLU A 65 -19.99 21.34 -11.85
N VAL A 66 -19.21 20.29 -11.59
CA VAL A 66 -17.83 20.38 -11.09
C VAL A 66 -16.89 19.93 -12.21
N ILE A 67 -16.02 20.85 -12.65
CA ILE A 67 -15.07 20.60 -13.74
C ILE A 67 -13.67 20.42 -13.14
N LEU A 68 -13.09 19.24 -13.35
CA LEU A 68 -11.82 18.81 -12.78
C LEU A 68 -10.80 18.55 -13.89
N GLY A 69 -9.59 19.07 -13.69
CA GLY A 69 -8.45 18.79 -14.57
C GLY A 69 -7.95 17.34 -14.46
N SER A 70 -6.86 17.03 -15.14
CA SER A 70 -6.27 15.68 -15.09
C SER A 70 -5.86 15.27 -13.67
N VAL A 71 -6.02 13.99 -13.37
CA VAL A 71 -5.51 13.39 -12.13
C VAL A 71 -3.98 13.43 -12.17
N ASN A 72 -3.38 14.00 -11.13
CA ASN A 72 -1.94 13.89 -10.92
C ASN A 72 -1.66 12.47 -10.41
N SER A 73 -0.96 11.67 -11.20
CA SER A 73 -0.61 10.29 -10.83
C SER A 73 0.77 9.95 -11.37
N VAL A 74 1.32 8.83 -10.92
CA VAL A 74 2.56 8.30 -11.49
C VAL A 74 2.30 7.69 -12.87
N SER A 75 3.37 7.49 -13.63
CA SER A 75 3.36 6.78 -14.90
C SER A 75 4.53 5.81 -14.97
N GLU A 76 4.45 4.83 -15.87
CA GLU A 76 5.51 3.82 -16.06
C GLU A 76 5.90 3.12 -14.75
N LEU A 77 4.92 2.84 -13.87
CA LEU A 77 5.18 2.08 -12.65
C LEU A 77 5.62 0.66 -13.02
N THR A 78 6.82 0.27 -12.62
CA THR A 78 7.35 -1.07 -12.78
C THR A 78 7.71 -1.70 -11.44
N ALA A 79 7.74 -3.03 -11.41
CA ALA A 79 8.14 -3.80 -10.24
C ALA A 79 9.11 -4.92 -10.65
N SER A 80 10.14 -5.12 -9.83
CA SER A 80 11.06 -6.25 -9.93
C SER A 80 11.28 -6.88 -8.55
N LEU A 81 11.88 -8.08 -8.54
CA LEU A 81 12.25 -8.80 -7.34
C LEU A 81 13.75 -9.14 -7.40
N GLU A 82 14.50 -8.75 -6.39
CA GLU A 82 15.90 -9.12 -6.17
C GLU A 82 16.03 -9.88 -4.85
N GLY A 83 16.20 -11.20 -4.92
CA GLY A 83 16.12 -12.06 -3.75
C GLY A 83 14.71 -12.00 -3.12
N SER A 84 14.62 -11.44 -1.91
CA SER A 84 13.34 -11.18 -1.22
C SER A 84 12.93 -9.71 -1.27
N THR A 85 13.70 -8.84 -1.93
CA THR A 85 13.42 -7.41 -2.00
C THR A 85 12.62 -7.09 -3.26
N VAL A 86 11.44 -6.52 -3.07
CA VAL A 86 10.67 -5.88 -4.14
C VAL A 86 11.24 -4.49 -4.38
N ILE A 87 11.44 -4.14 -5.65
CA ILE A 87 11.89 -2.82 -6.10
C ILE A 87 10.82 -2.27 -7.03
N LEU A 88 10.40 -1.04 -6.77
CA LEU A 88 9.43 -0.29 -7.56
C LEU A 88 10.10 0.96 -8.12
N THR A 89 9.84 1.30 -9.37
CA THR A 89 10.27 2.55 -10.01
C THR A 89 9.14 3.13 -10.86
N TRP A 90 9.07 4.46 -10.95
CA TRP A 90 8.01 5.17 -11.68
C TRP A 90 8.45 6.58 -12.10
N ASN A 91 7.73 7.17 -13.05
CA ASN A 91 7.85 8.58 -13.39
C ASN A 91 6.75 9.40 -12.68
N GLY A 92 7.10 10.60 -12.22
CA GLY A 92 6.19 11.49 -11.50
C GLY A 92 6.93 12.72 -10.96
N ALA A 93 6.17 13.74 -10.53
CA ALA A 93 6.70 15.00 -9.99
C ALA A 93 6.06 15.38 -8.64
N SER A 94 5.59 14.39 -7.88
CA SER A 94 5.04 14.62 -6.54
C SER A 94 6.14 14.94 -5.53
N SER A 95 5.86 15.76 -4.53
CA SER A 95 6.76 15.97 -3.40
C SER A 95 6.84 14.77 -2.46
N GLU A 96 5.80 13.93 -2.48
CA GLU A 96 5.69 12.71 -1.68
C GLU A 96 4.85 11.68 -2.45
N TYR A 97 5.29 10.43 -2.41
CA TYR A 97 4.57 9.26 -2.88
C TYR A 97 4.27 8.34 -1.70
N ARG A 98 3.13 7.66 -1.75
CA ARG A 98 2.79 6.60 -0.80
C ARG A 98 2.63 5.29 -1.53
N VAL A 99 3.13 4.24 -0.91
CA VAL A 99 3.18 2.90 -1.50
C VAL A 99 2.27 1.99 -0.69
N TYR A 100 1.38 1.32 -1.40
CA TYR A 100 0.44 0.35 -0.84
C TYR A 100 0.67 -1.01 -1.47
N SER A 101 0.42 -2.07 -0.72
CA SER A 101 0.53 -3.44 -1.21
C SER A 101 -0.74 -4.24 -0.94
N SER A 102 -1.00 -5.27 -1.75
CA SER A 102 -2.03 -6.28 -1.53
C SER A 102 -1.55 -7.65 -2.00
N THR A 103 -2.06 -8.70 -1.37
CA THR A 103 -1.86 -10.10 -1.81
C THR A 103 -3.01 -10.59 -2.69
N SER A 104 -4.08 -9.81 -2.80
CA SER A 104 -5.21 -10.07 -3.69
C SER A 104 -5.04 -9.21 -4.95
N PRO A 105 -5.46 -9.72 -6.13
CA PRO A 105 -5.51 -8.89 -7.32
C PRO A 105 -6.28 -7.63 -7.00
N ILE A 106 -5.71 -6.49 -7.38
CA ILE A 106 -6.43 -5.24 -7.41
C ILE A 106 -7.36 -5.34 -8.62
N THR A 107 -8.46 -6.08 -8.44
CA THR A 107 -9.57 -6.04 -9.37
C THR A 107 -10.06 -4.61 -9.33
N THR A 108 -10.03 -3.93 -10.46
CA THR A 108 -10.55 -2.57 -10.60
C THR A 108 -12.06 -2.55 -10.42
N VAL A 109 -12.58 -2.92 -9.25
CA VAL A 109 -13.97 -2.79 -8.84
C VAL A 109 -14.02 -2.89 -7.32
N VAL A 110 -13.83 -1.76 -6.62
CA VAL A 110 -14.70 -1.14 -5.60
C VAL A 110 -14.02 0.20 -5.27
N GLY A 111 -14.72 1.33 -5.43
CA GLY A 111 -14.28 2.64 -4.93
C GLY A 111 -13.68 3.65 -5.91
N LEU A 112 -13.61 3.39 -7.22
CA LEU A 112 -12.94 4.32 -8.16
C LEU A 112 -13.49 4.40 -9.61
N THR A 113 -14.74 4.05 -9.94
CA THR A 113 -15.42 4.57 -11.16
C THR A 113 -16.95 4.51 -11.02
N ALA A 114 -17.66 5.36 -11.77
CA ALA A 114 -19.08 5.71 -11.63
C ALA A 114 -20.05 4.99 -12.60
N LEU A 115 -19.92 3.67 -12.80
CA LEU A 115 -20.70 2.98 -13.86
C LEU A 115 -21.33 1.62 -13.51
N ASP A 116 -21.48 1.27 -12.23
CA ASP A 116 -22.41 0.20 -11.79
C ASP A 116 -23.55 0.77 -10.95
N ALA A 117 -24.73 0.12 -11.04
CA ALA A 117 -26.05 0.68 -10.76
C ALA A 117 -26.35 1.16 -9.32
N MET A 118 -25.41 1.10 -8.38
CA MET A 118 -25.40 1.91 -7.15
C MET A 118 -24.04 1.72 -6.45
N PRO A 119 -23.12 2.69 -6.48
CA PRO A 119 -21.97 2.69 -5.58
C PRO A 119 -22.44 2.81 -4.13
N ALA A 120 -22.23 1.77 -3.34
CA ALA A 120 -22.46 1.81 -1.90
C ALA A 120 -21.30 2.60 -1.24
N TRP A 121 -21.41 3.93 -1.26
CA TRP A 121 -20.61 4.76 -0.37
C TRP A 121 -21.23 4.65 1.03
N GLY A 122 -20.50 4.06 1.97
CA GLY A 122 -21.04 3.72 3.28
C GLY A 122 -20.14 2.81 4.13
N ASP A 123 -19.13 2.17 3.53
CA ASP A 123 -17.99 1.59 4.25
C ASP A 123 -16.69 1.91 3.49
N PRO A 124 -15.66 2.48 4.14
CA PRO A 124 -14.37 2.65 3.51
C PRO A 124 -13.71 1.27 3.39
N VAL A 125 -13.17 0.98 2.21
CA VAL A 125 -12.06 0.05 1.89
C VAL A 125 -12.40 -0.79 0.65
N PRO A 126 -11.79 -0.51 -0.50
CA PRO A 126 -11.52 -1.55 -1.48
C PRO A 126 -10.51 -2.52 -0.85
N LEU A 127 -10.84 -3.82 -0.76
CA LEU A 127 -10.02 -4.92 -0.22
C LEU A 127 -8.54 -4.60 0.11
N ASP A 128 -8.17 -4.70 1.39
CA ASP A 128 -6.82 -5.03 1.92
C ASP A 128 -5.62 -4.38 1.20
N MET A 129 -5.64 -3.08 0.95
CA MET A 129 -4.43 -2.33 0.63
C MET A 129 -3.73 -1.93 1.93
N ILE A 130 -2.53 -2.46 2.14
CA ILE A 130 -1.71 -2.19 3.33
C ILE A 130 -0.68 -1.11 2.98
N PRO A 131 -0.60 0.01 3.73
CA PRO A 131 0.47 0.99 3.54
C PRO A 131 1.82 0.37 3.90
N VAL A 132 2.78 0.44 2.98
CA VAL A 132 4.12 -0.17 3.15
C VAL A 132 5.26 0.83 3.05
N GLY A 133 5.01 2.04 2.55
CA GLY A 133 6.07 3.04 2.44
C GLY A 133 5.61 4.43 2.06
N VAL A 134 6.50 5.38 2.34
CA VAL A 134 6.41 6.78 1.91
C VAL A 134 7.79 7.18 1.41
N THR A 135 7.86 7.90 0.29
CA THR A 135 9.12 8.35 -0.31
C THR A 135 8.93 9.63 -1.11
N SER A 136 9.95 10.48 -1.18
CA SER A 136 9.98 11.61 -2.12
C SER A 136 10.65 11.24 -3.45
N ASP A 137 11.29 10.08 -3.51
CA ASP A 137 12.00 9.60 -4.69
C ASP A 137 11.05 8.86 -5.64
N ASN A 138 11.46 8.78 -6.90
CA ASN A 138 10.77 8.04 -7.97
C ASN A 138 10.97 6.51 -7.89
N SER A 139 11.26 6.01 -6.69
CA SER A 139 11.52 4.61 -6.42
C SER A 139 11.26 4.26 -4.96
N TRP A 140 10.91 3.00 -4.72
CA TRP A 140 10.78 2.41 -3.39
C TRP A 140 11.24 0.96 -3.42
N SER A 141 11.78 0.48 -2.30
CA SER A 141 12.09 -0.94 -2.13
C SER A 141 11.70 -1.43 -0.75
N GLY A 142 11.28 -2.69 -0.66
CA GLY A 142 10.96 -3.33 0.61
C GLY A 142 10.96 -4.85 0.49
N THR A 143 11.05 -5.55 1.63
CA THR A 143 10.99 -7.01 1.64
C THR A 143 9.60 -7.50 1.26
N ALA A 144 9.52 -8.51 0.40
CA ALA A 144 8.29 -9.18 0.02
C ALA A 144 7.60 -9.75 1.28
N PRO A 145 6.37 -9.33 1.62
CA PRO A 145 5.69 -9.77 2.83
C PRO A 145 5.23 -11.24 2.76
N ALA A 146 5.12 -11.81 1.56
CA ALA A 146 4.73 -13.19 1.34
C ALA A 146 5.30 -13.71 0.01
N ALA A 147 5.54 -15.03 -0.06
CA ALA A 147 5.98 -15.72 -1.26
C ALA A 147 4.81 -16.00 -2.21
N THR A 148 4.26 -14.94 -2.82
CA THR A 148 3.08 -14.99 -3.70
C THR A 148 3.17 -13.90 -4.77
N VAL A 149 2.17 -13.81 -5.64
CA VAL A 149 1.99 -12.61 -6.47
C VAL A 149 1.51 -11.47 -5.57
N LEU A 150 2.27 -10.38 -5.57
CA LEU A 150 1.99 -9.16 -4.84
C LEU A 150 1.55 -8.06 -5.80
N TYR A 151 0.66 -7.22 -5.34
CA TYR A 151 0.12 -6.09 -6.09
C TYR A 151 0.49 -4.80 -5.35
N TYR A 152 0.91 -3.79 -6.09
CA TYR A 152 1.35 -2.51 -5.54
C TYR A 152 0.64 -1.34 -6.21
N VAL A 153 0.38 -0.31 -5.42
CA VAL A 153 -0.11 1.00 -5.88
C VAL A 153 0.81 2.08 -5.37
N VAL A 154 1.05 3.08 -6.21
CA VAL A 154 1.74 4.30 -5.82
C VAL A 154 0.81 5.50 -6.00
N THR A 155 0.53 6.22 -4.91
CA THR A 155 -0.26 7.44 -4.94
C THR A 155 0.65 8.66 -4.81
N THR A 156 0.11 9.84 -5.16
CA THR A 156 0.82 11.12 -5.08
C THR A 156 0.16 12.06 -4.09
N MET A 157 0.91 12.99 -3.52
CA MET A 157 0.41 14.07 -2.69
C MET A 157 0.37 15.38 -3.49
N VAL A 158 -0.76 16.08 -3.45
CA VAL A 158 -0.96 17.40 -4.07
C VAL A 158 -1.60 18.32 -3.04
N ASP A 159 -0.97 19.46 -2.75
CA ASP A 159 -1.45 20.45 -1.77
C ASP A 159 -1.93 19.83 -0.44
N GLY A 160 -1.17 18.87 0.09
CA GLY A 160 -1.48 18.18 1.34
C GLY A 160 -2.58 17.11 1.27
N HIS A 161 -3.16 16.87 0.10
CA HIS A 161 -4.17 15.84 -0.14
C HIS A 161 -3.59 14.68 -0.93
N GLU A 162 -3.95 13.46 -0.53
CA GLU A 162 -3.56 12.27 -1.25
C GLU A 162 -4.48 12.05 -2.46
N VAL A 163 -3.87 11.89 -3.64
CA VAL A 163 -4.57 11.45 -4.85
C VAL A 163 -4.65 9.92 -4.81
N VAL A 164 -5.71 9.44 -4.18
CA VAL A 164 -6.01 8.02 -3.98
C VAL A 164 -6.62 7.34 -5.22
N TRP A 165 -6.71 8.06 -6.35
CA TRP A 165 -7.18 7.49 -7.61
C TRP A 165 -6.23 6.43 -8.16
N VAL A 166 -6.71 5.19 -8.15
CA VAL A 166 -6.05 4.00 -8.72
C VAL A 166 -6.57 3.75 -10.13
N SER A 167 -5.62 3.60 -11.03
CA SER A 167 -5.80 3.28 -12.45
C SER A 167 -4.71 2.30 -12.88
N GLY A 168 -4.74 1.88 -14.14
CA GLY A 168 -3.65 1.05 -14.68
C GLY A 168 -2.26 1.72 -14.66
N ALA A 169 -2.19 3.05 -14.58
CA ALA A 169 -0.91 3.77 -14.63
C ALA A 169 -0.10 3.70 -13.33
N ASN A 170 -0.79 3.57 -12.20
CA ASN A 170 -0.20 3.60 -10.86
C ASN A 170 -0.38 2.29 -10.10
N MET A 171 -0.57 1.19 -10.83
CA MET A 171 -0.74 -0.15 -10.31
C MET A 171 0.17 -1.13 -11.04
N VAL A 172 0.78 -2.05 -10.30
CA VAL A 172 1.65 -3.09 -10.86
C VAL A 172 1.56 -4.36 -10.01
N SER A 173 1.92 -5.51 -10.58
CA SER A 173 2.09 -6.76 -9.85
C SER A 173 3.50 -7.31 -10.01
N VAL A 174 4.00 -8.01 -9.01
CA VAL A 174 5.27 -8.74 -9.04
C VAL A 174 5.07 -10.15 -8.51
N ASN A 175 5.63 -11.14 -9.21
CA ASN A 175 5.64 -12.52 -8.72
C ASN A 175 6.78 -12.69 -7.72
N ALA A 176 6.46 -12.75 -6.43
CA ALA A 176 7.41 -12.93 -5.34
C ALA A 176 7.45 -14.37 -4.79
N THR A 177 6.95 -15.37 -5.52
CA THR A 177 6.92 -16.77 -5.06
C THR A 177 8.31 -17.32 -4.71
N THR A 178 9.38 -16.81 -5.33
CA THR A 178 10.76 -17.22 -5.04
C THR A 178 11.39 -16.49 -3.85
N ALA A 179 10.72 -15.50 -3.24
CA ALA A 179 11.29 -14.69 -2.17
C ALA A 179 11.68 -15.53 -0.94
N ALA A 180 10.93 -16.59 -0.63
CA ALA A 180 11.25 -17.49 0.48
C ALA A 180 12.55 -18.29 0.26
N GLU A 181 12.94 -18.54 -0.99
CA GLU A 181 14.14 -19.31 -1.34
C GLU A 181 15.43 -18.49 -1.20
N SER A 182 15.31 -17.16 -1.19
CA SER A 182 16.43 -16.25 -1.00
C SER A 182 16.80 -15.98 0.46
N VAL A 183 16.01 -16.48 1.41
CA VAL A 183 16.35 -16.40 2.83
C VAL A 183 17.44 -17.44 3.08
N ASP A 184 18.64 -16.98 3.45
CA ASP A 184 19.71 -17.85 3.87
C ASP A 184 19.30 -18.58 5.16
N THR A 185 18.84 -19.83 5.00
CA THR A 185 18.55 -20.73 6.11
C THR A 185 19.76 -21.56 6.51
N ASP A 186 20.94 -21.35 5.88
CA ASP A 186 22.16 -21.98 6.37
C ASP A 186 22.34 -21.46 7.80
N PRO A 187 22.44 -22.33 8.82
CA PRO A 187 22.75 -21.88 10.16
C PRO A 187 23.97 -20.96 10.05
N THR A 188 23.88 -19.75 10.59
CA THR A 188 24.99 -18.78 10.66
C THR A 188 26.24 -19.35 11.35
N GLY A 189 26.14 -20.57 11.88
CA GLY A 189 27.23 -21.39 12.37
C GLY A 189 27.46 -22.70 11.62
N SER A 190 27.23 -22.82 10.30
CA SER A 190 27.68 -23.98 9.51
C SER A 190 29.19 -24.12 9.76
N PRO A 191 29.65 -25.10 10.57
CA PRO A 191 31.00 -25.10 11.12
C PRO A 191 32.02 -25.59 10.08
N LYS A 192 31.67 -25.55 8.79
CA LYS A 192 32.54 -26.00 7.70
C LYS A 192 33.86 -25.21 7.67
N PHE A 193 33.87 -23.96 8.14
CA PHE A 193 35.09 -23.14 8.26
C PHE A 193 35.82 -23.27 9.62
N LEU A 194 35.15 -23.74 10.68
CA LEU A 194 35.74 -23.90 12.03
C LEU A 194 36.22 -25.32 12.32
N ALA A 195 35.73 -26.34 11.59
CA ALA A 195 36.08 -27.74 11.81
C ALA A 195 37.58 -28.01 11.57
N LEU A 196 38.20 -27.39 10.55
CA LEU A 196 39.61 -27.57 10.21
C LEU A 196 40.57 -27.08 11.31
N PRO A 197 40.48 -25.82 11.80
CA PRO A 197 41.37 -25.35 12.86
C PRO A 197 41.12 -26.04 14.20
N ILE A 198 39.89 -26.42 14.52
CA ILE A 198 39.57 -27.18 15.75
C ILE A 198 40.15 -28.60 15.69
N ALA A 199 40.01 -29.29 14.55
CA ALA A 199 40.60 -30.62 14.38
C ALA A 199 42.14 -30.59 14.47
N ALA A 200 42.78 -29.56 13.89
CA ALA A 200 44.22 -29.35 14.01
C ALA A 200 44.65 -29.12 15.47
N LEU A 201 43.91 -28.28 16.21
CA LEU A 201 44.18 -28.00 17.62
C LEU A 201 44.04 -29.27 18.49
N MET A 202 43.00 -30.07 18.25
CA MET A 202 42.78 -31.33 18.96
C MET A 202 43.87 -32.37 18.65
N MET A 203 44.37 -32.42 17.42
CA MET A 203 45.49 -33.29 17.06
C MET A 203 46.78 -32.90 17.77
N ILE A 204 47.08 -31.59 17.86
CA ILE A 204 48.25 -31.07 18.57
C ILE A 204 48.17 -31.38 20.06
N LEU A 205 47.01 -31.18 20.69
CA LEU A 205 46.77 -31.52 22.09
C LEU A 205 46.93 -33.02 22.36
N GLY A 206 46.41 -33.87 21.47
CA GLY A 206 46.58 -35.32 21.55
C GLY A 206 48.05 -35.76 21.47
N ALA A 207 48.81 -35.20 20.54
CA ALA A 207 50.24 -35.49 20.40
C ALA A 207 51.05 -35.03 21.62
N ALA A 208 50.73 -33.86 22.18
CA ALA A 208 51.38 -33.34 23.39
C ALA A 208 51.12 -34.25 24.61
N ALA A 209 49.89 -34.74 24.78
CA ALA A 209 49.56 -35.65 25.88
C ALA A 209 50.36 -36.97 25.81
N ILE A 210 50.51 -37.54 24.61
CA ILE A 210 51.33 -38.75 24.40
C ILE A 210 52.81 -38.46 24.69
N GLY A 211 53.32 -37.31 24.23
CA GLY A 211 54.70 -36.89 24.49
C GLY A 211 55.02 -36.74 25.98
N ILE A 212 54.11 -36.14 26.76
CA ILE A 212 54.27 -35.97 28.22
C ILE A 212 54.32 -37.34 28.92
N ILE A 213 53.46 -38.28 28.54
CA ILE A 213 53.47 -39.64 29.12
C ILE A 213 54.80 -40.35 28.83
N LEU A 214 55.35 -40.20 27.63
CA LEU A 214 56.61 -40.83 27.24
C LEU A 214 57.83 -40.24 27.97
N VAL A 215 57.82 -38.94 28.25
CA VAL A 215 58.87 -38.24 29.01
C VAL A 215 58.79 -38.62 30.50
N GLU A 216 57.59 -38.69 31.06
CA GLU A 216 57.35 -39.09 32.45
C GLU A 216 57.73 -40.56 32.68
N SER A 217 57.45 -41.46 31.74
CA SER A 217 57.86 -42.86 31.83
C SER A 217 59.38 -43.04 31.79
N ARG A 218 60.10 -42.22 31.01
CA ARG A 218 61.58 -42.25 30.96
C ARG A 218 62.23 -41.68 32.22
N ARG A 219 61.59 -40.70 32.87
CA ARG A 219 62.10 -40.09 34.10
C ARG A 219 61.89 -40.98 35.34
N ARG A 220 60.89 -41.87 35.32
CA ARG A 220 60.66 -42.87 36.38
C ARG A 220 61.47 -44.15 36.23
N SER A 221 62.14 -44.35 35.10
CA SER A 221 62.99 -45.53 34.82
C SER A 221 64.49 -45.27 34.99
N MET A 222 64.88 -44.15 35.61
CA MET A 222 66.27 -43.82 36.00
C MET A 222 66.40 -43.79 37.51
#